data_AF-A0A848TB03-F1
#
_entry.id   AF-A0A848TB03-F1
#
_cell.length_a   1.000
_cell.length_b   1.000
_cell.length_c   1.000
_cell.angle_alpha   90.00
_cell.angle_beta   90.00
_cell.angle_gamma   90.00
#
_symmetry.space_group_name_H-M   'P 1'
#
loop_
_entity.id
_entity.type
_entity.pdbx_description
1 polymer ?
#
loop_
_entity_poly.entity_id
_entity_poly.type
_entity_poly.pdbx_seq_one_letter_code
_entity_poly.pdbx_strand_id
1 'polypeptide(L)' 'MRLNAALLATDAPPIPEAKRWLEGATFPPDRPLLNVSQAAPTDPPPEPLRRAIAEAALNDPDVHLYGPVLGTDA' A
#
# COMPACT_ATOMS: atom_id res chain seq x y z
N MET A 1 -16.96 -4.74 -25.14
CA MET A 1 -15.50 -4.63 -24.91
C MET A 1 -14.95 -6.03 -24.73
N ARG A 2 -13.89 -6.43 -25.45
CA ARG A 2 -13.28 -7.76 -25.30
C ARG A 2 -12.08 -7.65 -24.38
N LEU A 3 -12.09 -8.36 -23.25
CA LEU A 3 -10.98 -8.41 -22.31
C LEU A 3 -10.02 -9.55 -22.66
N ASN A 4 -8.76 -9.40 -22.27
CA ASN A 4 -7.73 -10.43 -22.42
C ASN A 4 -8.04 -11.63 -21.51
N ALA A 5 -7.86 -12.86 -22.00
CA ALA A 5 -8.17 -14.08 -21.24
C ALA A 5 -7.30 -14.26 -19.99
N ALA A 6 -6.03 -13.84 -20.02
CA ALA A 6 -5.15 -13.90 -18.86
C ALA A 6 -5.61 -12.96 -17.74
N LEU A 7 -6.14 -11.78 -18.08
CA LEU A 7 -6.75 -10.89 -17.07
C LEU A 7 -8.00 -11.50 -16.44
N LEU A 8 -8.81 -12.20 -17.22
CA LEU A 8 -10.00 -12.89 -16.73
C LEU A 8 -9.67 -14.10 -15.85
N ALA A 9 -8.48 -14.67 -16.03
CA ALA A 9 -8.00 -15.81 -15.25
C ALA A 9 -7.35 -15.40 -13.91
N THR A 10 -7.18 -14.10 -13.64
CA THR A 10 -6.65 -13.62 -12.36
C THR A 10 -7.78 -13.61 -11.32
N ASP A 11 -7.60 -14.38 -10.24
CA ASP A 11 -8.53 -14.39 -9.12
C ASP A 11 -8.52 -13.06 -8.34
N ALA A 12 -9.64 -12.76 -7.69
CA ALA A 12 -9.72 -11.63 -6.77
C ALA A 12 -8.77 -11.84 -5.57
N PRO A 13 -8.14 -10.77 -5.05
CA PRO A 13 -7.21 -10.91 -3.93
C PRO A 13 -7.95 -11.34 -2.64
N PRO A 14 -7.37 -12.25 -1.85
CA PRO A 14 -8.03 -12.78 -0.65
C PRO A 14 -8.06 -11.80 0.52
N ILE A 15 -7.18 -10.79 0.56
CA ILE A 15 -7.10 -9.83 1.68
C ILE A 15 -8.38 -8.95 1.76
N PRO A 16 -8.83 -8.29 0.68
CA PRO A 16 -10.13 -7.61 0.69
C PRO A 16 -11.32 -8.53 0.95
N GLU A 17 -11.23 -9.81 0.59
CA GLU A 17 -12.27 -10.79 0.88
C GLU A 17 -12.37 -11.14 2.36
N ALA A 18 -11.24 -11.40 3.02
CA ALA A 18 -11.21 -11.60 4.46
C ALA A 18 -11.78 -10.40 5.22
N LYS A 19 -11.56 -9.17 4.72
CA LYS A 19 -12.18 -7.96 5.27
C LYS A 19 -13.71 -7.98 5.12
N ARG A 20 -14.25 -8.45 3.99
CA ARG A 20 -15.71 -8.56 3.77
C ARG A 20 -16.36 -9.56 4.73
N TRP A 21 -15.68 -10.63 5.14
CA TRP A 21 -16.22 -11.56 6.15
C TRP A 21 -16.49 -10.91 7.50
N LEU A 22 -15.86 -9.77 7.78
CA LEU A 22 -16.04 -9.02 9.03
C LEU A 22 -17.22 -8.04 8.98
N GLU A 23 -17.87 -7.87 7.82
CA GLU A 23 -19.02 -6.97 7.67
C GLU A 23 -20.16 -7.40 8.60
N GLY A 24 -20.57 -6.51 9.51
CA GLY A 24 -21.62 -6.78 10.50
C GLY A 24 -21.20 -7.63 11.69
N ALA A 25 -19.93 -8.06 11.77
CA ALA A 25 -19.41 -8.79 12.93
C ALA A 25 -19.10 -7.83 14.10
N THR A 26 -19.48 -8.23 15.31
CA THR A 26 -19.12 -7.53 16.55
C THR A 26 -18.21 -8.42 17.39
N PHE A 27 -17.09 -7.88 17.85
CA PHE A 27 -16.12 -8.59 18.68
C PHE A 27 -16.20 -8.07 20.12
N PRO A 28 -16.51 -8.92 21.11
CA PRO A 28 -16.57 -8.47 22.49
C PRO A 28 -15.15 -8.20 23.03
N PRO A 29 -14.98 -7.33 24.04
CA PRO A 29 -13.65 -6.90 24.51
C PRO A 29 -12.74 -8.04 24.99
N ASP A 30 -13.32 -9.11 25.53
CA ASP A 30 -12.62 -10.31 26.01
C ASP A 30 -12.25 -11.28 24.88
N ARG A 31 -12.74 -11.05 23.65
CA ARG A 31 -12.42 -11.83 22.45
C ARG A 31 -12.28 -10.91 21.23
N PRO A 32 -11.19 -10.12 21.16
CA PRO A 32 -10.94 -9.23 20.04
C PRO A 32 -10.60 -10.02 18.77
N LEU A 33 -10.81 -9.40 17.62
CA LEU A 33 -10.35 -9.92 16.33
C LEU A 33 -8.83 -9.82 16.23
N LEU A 34 -8.16 -10.93 15.92
CA LEU A 34 -6.75 -10.95 15.53
C LEU A 34 -6.65 -10.93 14.00
N ASN A 35 -6.46 -9.73 13.43
CA ASN A 35 -6.31 -9.59 12.00
C ASN A 35 -4.85 -9.82 11.55
N VAL A 36 -4.54 -11.06 11.15
CA VAL A 36 -3.23 -11.46 10.60
C VAL A 36 -3.23 -11.55 9.06
N SER A 37 -4.27 -11.04 8.40
CA SER A 37 -4.38 -11.09 6.94
C SER A 37 -3.56 -10.01 6.22
N GLN A 38 -3.21 -8.93 6.92
CA GLN A 38 -2.52 -7.76 6.38
C GLN A 38 -1.04 -7.78 6.78
N ALA A 39 -0.14 -7.67 5.81
CA ALA A 39 1.31 -7.57 6.03
C ALA A 39 1.86 -6.15 5.76
N ALA A 40 0.98 -5.15 5.62
CA ALA A 40 1.39 -3.77 5.47
C ALA A 40 2.08 -3.28 6.75
N PRO A 41 3.25 -2.60 6.65
CA PRO A 41 3.92 -2.04 7.82
C PRO A 41 3.01 -1.10 8.59
N THR A 42 2.97 -1.25 9.92
CA THR A 42 2.20 -0.38 10.81
C THR A 42 2.99 0.85 11.24
N ASP A 43 4.30 0.71 11.34
CA ASP A 43 5.18 1.82 11.74
C ASP A 43 5.39 2.79 10.59
N PRO A 44 5.54 4.09 10.88
CA PRO A 44 5.88 5.07 9.86
C PRO A 44 7.27 4.75 9.26
N PRO A 45 7.56 5.23 8.02
CA PRO A 45 8.91 5.15 7.49
C PRO A 45 9.93 5.80 8.45
N PRO A 46 11.19 5.33 8.48
CA PRO A 46 12.22 5.90 9.33
C PRO A 46 12.36 7.42 9.16
N GLU A 47 12.64 8.13 10.25
CA GLU A 47 12.77 9.59 10.22
C GLU A 47 13.73 10.12 9.13
N PRO A 48 14.93 9.53 8.91
CA PRO A 48 15.84 10.02 7.89
C PRO A 48 15.22 10.02 6.49
N LEU A 49 14.43 8.99 6.15
CA LEU A 49 13.74 8.92 4.86
C LEU A 49 12.66 9.99 4.75
N ARG A 50 11.86 10.19 5.81
CA ARG A 50 10.83 11.24 5.83
C ARG A 50 11.44 12.63 5.66
N ARG A 51 12.61 12.89 6.28
CA ARG A 51 13.33 14.16 6.16
C ARG A 51 13.87 14.38 4.75
N ALA A 52 14.49 13.36 4.14
CA ALA A 52 14.99 13.46 2.77
C ALA A 52 13.87 13.78 1.76
N ILE A 53 12.70 13.13 1.91
CA ILE A 53 11.53 13.42 1.07
C ILE A 53 11.06 14.86 1.25
N ALA A 54 10.95 15.33 2.50
CA ALA A 54 10.50 16.69 2.79
C ALA A 54 11.47 17.75 2.23
N GLU A 55 12.77 17.55 2.41
CA GLU A 55 13.80 18.46 1.92
C GLU A 55 13.76 18.59 0.39
N ALA A 56 13.69 17.47 -0.32
CA ALA A 56 13.58 17.45 -1.77
C ALA A 56 12.31 18.19 -2.23
N ALA A 57 11.15 17.85 -1.65
CA ALA A 57 9.87 18.44 -2.03
C ALA A 57 9.78 19.96 -1.75
N LEU A 58 10.49 20.47 -0.74
CA LEU A 58 10.47 21.89 -0.39
C LEU A 58 11.47 22.73 -1.17
N ASN A 59 12.62 22.16 -1.53
CA ASN A 59 13.77 22.95 -2.00
C ASN A 59 14.21 22.65 -3.43
N ASP A 60 13.75 21.55 -4.02
CA ASP A 60 14.03 21.21 -5.41
C ASP A 60 12.71 21.17 -6.21
N PRO A 61 12.34 22.26 -6.91
CA PRO A 61 11.07 22.34 -7.61
C PRO A 61 10.96 21.34 -8.76
N ASP A 62 12.05 20.74 -9.25
CA ASP A 62 12.05 19.87 -10.42
C ASP A 62 11.85 18.38 -10.05
N VAL A 63 11.91 18.00 -8.77
CA VAL A 63 11.80 16.59 -8.31
C VAL A 63 10.45 15.93 -8.59
N HIS A 64 9.42 16.70 -8.96
CA HIS A 64 8.11 16.18 -9.36
C HIS A 64 8.04 15.82 -10.85
N LEU A 65 9.04 16.21 -11.65
CA LEU A 65 9.11 15.95 -13.07
C LEU A 65 9.61 14.53 -13.34
N TYR A 66 9.48 14.09 -14.60
CA TYR A 66 10.03 12.80 -15.03
C TYR A 66 11.56 12.78 -14.91
N GLY A 67 12.08 11.72 -14.28
CA GLY A 67 13.51 11.41 -14.23
C GLY A 67 13.94 10.36 -15.26
N PRO A 68 15.20 9.90 -15.20
CA PRO A 68 15.68 8.82 -16.04
C PRO A 68 14.88 7.52 -15.83
N VAL A 69 14.78 6.71 -16.87
CA VAL A 69 13.97 5.46 -16.86
C VAL A 69 14.38 4.49 -15.76
N LEU A 70 15.68 4.44 -15.43
CA LEU A 70 16.23 3.54 -14.41
C LEU A 70 16.31 4.16 -13.01
N GLY A 71 15.80 5.37 -12.84
CA GLY A 71 16.00 6.18 -11.64
C GLY A 71 17.18 7.14 -11.78
N THR A 72 17.28 8.08 -10.82
CA THR A 72 18.44 8.97 -10.71
C THR A 72 19.68 8.17 -10.32
N ASP A 73 20.84 8.53 -10.86
CA ASP A 73 22.11 7.92 -10.47
C ASP A 73 22.37 8.11 -8.96
N ALA A 74 23.10 7.17 -8.35
CA ALA A 74 23.41 7.15 -6.92
C ALA A 74 24.50 8.17 -6.52
#